data_AF-A0A850P6N0-F1
#
_entry.id   AF-A0A850P6N0-F1
#
_cell.length_a   1.000
_cell.length_b   1.000
_cell.length_c   1.000
_cell.angle_alpha   90.00
_cell.angle_beta   90.00
_cell.angle_gamma   90.00
#
_symmetry.space_group_name_H-M   'P 1'
#
loop_
_entity.id
_entity.type
_entity.pdbx_description
1 polymer ?
#
loop_
_entity_poly.entity_id
_entity_poly.type
_entity_poly.pdbx_seq_one_letter_code
_entity_poly.pdbx_strand_id
1 'polypeptide(L)' 'MSDAPVTWIKLDRAAGDLEGQISRAVRERILQGQLVPGQRLGSTRGLAQALGVARSTVVLAYDHLRAEGFLDTAPGAPT' A
#
# COMPACT_ATOMS: atom_id res chain seq x y z
N MET A 1 -5.40 -17.64 -4.03
CA MET A 1 -4.45 -16.59 -4.47
C MET A 1 -5.21 -15.30 -4.79
N SER A 2 -5.90 -14.73 -3.80
CA SER A 2 -6.74 -13.54 -4.02
C SER A 2 -5.94 -12.28 -3.72
N ASP A 3 -5.09 -11.86 -4.66
CA ASP A 3 -4.56 -10.50 -4.69
C ASP A 3 -5.73 -9.63 -5.15
N ALA A 4 -6.48 -9.04 -4.21
CA ALA A 4 -7.56 -8.13 -4.55
C ALA A 4 -6.93 -6.96 -5.34
N PRO A 5 -7.47 -6.61 -6.52
CA PRO A 5 -6.84 -5.60 -7.35
C PRO A 5 -6.92 -4.26 -6.62
N VAL A 6 -5.76 -3.71 -6.28
CA VAL A 6 -5.63 -2.37 -5.67
C VAL A 6 -5.81 -1.31 -6.77
N THR A 7 -6.98 -1.31 -7.40
CA THR A 7 -7.35 -0.39 -8.50
C THR A 7 -7.89 0.94 -7.97
N TRP A 8 -7.87 1.14 -6.66
CA TRP A 8 -8.55 2.26 -6.02
C TRP A 8 -7.65 3.44 -5.65
N ILE A 9 -6.33 3.27 -5.70
CA ILE A 9 -5.36 4.35 -5.51
C ILE A 9 -5.21 5.09 -6.84
N LYS A 10 -5.50 6.39 -6.85
CA LYS A 10 -5.22 7.28 -7.97
C LYS A 10 -3.97 8.10 -7.65
N LEU A 11 -2.99 8.07 -8.55
CA LEU A 11 -1.74 8.81 -8.41
C LEU A 11 -1.71 10.00 -9.36
N ASP A 12 -1.32 11.16 -8.84
CA ASP A 12 -0.94 12.34 -9.62
C ASP A 12 0.58 12.33 -9.84
N ARG A 13 1.00 11.96 -11.05
CA ARG A 13 2.42 11.93 -11.40
C ARG A 13 3.03 13.32 -11.61
N ALA A 14 2.20 14.32 -11.89
CA ALA A 14 2.67 15.69 -12.08
C ALA A 14 2.99 16.36 -10.74
N ALA A 15 2.27 15.99 -9.68
CA ALA A 15 2.52 16.50 -8.33
C ALA A 15 3.81 15.97 -7.67
N GLY A 16 4.36 14.84 -8.15
CA GLY A 16 5.50 14.17 -7.53
C GLY A 16 5.13 13.44 -6.23
N ASP A 17 6.12 12.97 -5.47
CA ASP A 17 5.91 12.26 -4.18
C ASP A 17 4.92 11.07 -4.28
N LEU A 18 5.21 10.13 -5.18
CA LEU A 18 4.35 8.95 -5.37
C LEU A 18 4.27 8.09 -4.11
N GLU A 19 5.33 8.05 -3.32
CA GLU A 19 5.36 7.37 -2.02
C GLU A 19 4.32 7.96 -1.07
N GLY A 20 4.37 9.26 -0.80
CA GLY A 20 3.46 9.93 0.12
C GLY A 20 2.00 9.88 -0.36
N GLN A 21 1.78 9.88 -1.68
CA GLN A 21 0.43 9.66 -2.24
C GLN A 21 -0.09 8.24 -1.95
N ILE A 22 0.74 7.21 -2.12
CA ILE A 22 0.36 5.83 -1.81
C ILE A 22 0.08 5.69 -0.31
N SER A 23 0.97 6.17 0.55
CA SER A 23 0.78 6.11 2.00
C SER A 23 -0.51 6.78 2.43
N ARG A 24 -0.77 8.00 1.93
CA ARG A 24 -1.98 8.75 2.25
C ARG A 24 -3.25 8.04 1.81
N ALA A 25 -3.29 7.51 0.59
CA ALA A 25 -4.47 6.80 0.10
C ALA A 25 -4.79 5.56 0.95
N VAL A 26 -3.76 4.79 1.37
CA VAL A 26 -3.94 3.65 2.27
C VAL A 26 -4.40 4.09 3.65
N ARG A 27 -3.75 5.10 4.23
CA ARG A 27 -4.12 5.67 5.52
C ARG A 27 -5.58 6.14 5.54
N GLU A 28 -6.00 6.89 4.54
CA GLU A 28 -7.39 7.38 4.43
C GLU A 28 -8.40 6.24 4.44
N ARG A 29 -8.10 5.13 3.76
CA ARG A 29 -9.00 3.97 3.74
C ARG A 29 -9.06 3.21 5.05
N ILE A 30 -7.94 3.11 5.77
CA ILE A 30 -7.93 2.58 7.13
C ILE A 30 -8.80 3.47 8.03
N LEU A 31 -8.60 4.79 7.97
CA LEU A 31 -9.37 5.75 8.76
C LEU A 31 -10.87 5.77 8.41
N GLN A 32 -11.22 5.53 7.15
CA GLN A 32 -12.60 5.40 6.69
C GLN A 32 -13.22 4.02 6.99
N GLY A 33 -12.47 3.08 7.58
CA GLY A 33 -12.94 1.72 7.85
C GLY A 33 -13.14 0.85 6.59
N GLN A 34 -12.61 1.28 5.44
CA GLN A 34 -12.65 0.54 4.18
C GLN A 34 -11.58 -0.56 4.13
N LEU A 35 -10.53 -0.43 4.94
CA LEU A 35 -9.56 -1.47 5.23
C LEU A 35 -9.75 -1.87 6.70
N VAL A 36 -10.21 -3.10 6.91
CA VAL A 36 -10.48 -3.59 8.27
C VAL A 36 -9.22 -4.18 8.91
N PRO A 37 -9.08 -4.13 10.25
CA PRO A 37 -7.96 -4.77 10.94
C PRO A 37 -7.83 -6.26 10.55
N GLY A 38 -6.59 -6.69 10.31
CA GLY A 38 -6.29 -8.06 9.85
C GLY A 38 -6.54 -8.32 8.36
N GLN A 39 -7.14 -7.36 7.62
CA GLN A 39 -7.21 -7.45 6.17
C GLN A 39 -5.80 -7.32 5.58
N ARG A 40 -5.44 -8.29 4.75
CA ARG A 40 -4.16 -8.24 4.02
C ARG A 40 -4.24 -7.18 2.93
N LEU A 41 -3.25 -6.29 2.93
CA LEU A 41 -2.97 -5.46 1.77
C LEU A 41 -2.41 -6.29 0.62
N GLY A 42 -2.57 -5.77 -0.60
CA GLY A 42 -1.90 -6.29 -1.78
C GLY A 42 -0.39 -6.33 -1.57
N SER A 43 0.26 -7.33 -2.16
CA SER A 43 1.71 -7.47 -2.06
C SER A 43 2.41 -6.23 -2.64
N THR A 44 3.61 -5.89 -2.15
CA THR A 44 4.38 -4.74 -2.68
C THR A 44 4.62 -4.87 -4.19
N ARG A 45 4.77 -6.10 -4.69
CA ARG A 45 4.88 -6.41 -6.13
C ARG A 45 3.57 -6.18 -6.87
N GLY A 46 2.46 -6.74 -6.38
CA GLY A 46 1.15 -6.60 -7.01
C GLY A 46 0.70 -5.14 -7.07
N LEU A 47 0.88 -4.41 -5.97
CA LEU A 47 0.53 -2.99 -5.92
C LEU A 47 1.40 -2.14 -6.87
N ALA A 48 2.70 -2.40 -6.94
CA ALA A 48 3.59 -1.68 -7.85
C ALA A 48 3.21 -1.92 -9.32
N GLN A 49 2.84 -3.15 -9.67
CA GLN A 49 2.35 -3.50 -11.00
C GLN A 49 1.01 -2.81 -11.32
N ALA A 50 0.05 -2.86 -10.39
CA ALA A 50 -1.26 -2.25 -10.56
C ALA A 50 -1.18 -0.72 -10.75
N LEU A 51 -0.26 -0.05 -10.06
CA LEU A 51 -0.08 1.39 -10.13
C LEU A 51 0.94 1.83 -11.20
N GLY A 52 1.68 0.91 -11.81
CA GLY A 52 2.74 1.23 -12.77
C GLY A 52 3.83 2.12 -12.14
N VAL A 53 4.33 1.72 -10.97
CA VAL A 53 5.39 2.42 -10.22
C VAL A 53 6.52 1.45 -9.87
N ALA A 54 7.68 1.99 -9.47
CA ALA A 54 8.76 1.17 -8.96
C ALA A 54 8.33 0.45 -7.66
N ARG A 55 8.75 -0.80 -7.49
CA ARG A 55 8.50 -1.57 -6.26
C ARG A 55 9.03 -0.85 -5.02
N SER A 56 10.19 -0.20 -5.13
CA SER A 56 10.80 0.56 -4.03
C SER A 56 9.86 1.64 -3.49
N THR A 57 9.12 2.34 -4.36
CA THR A 57 8.14 3.36 -3.97
C THR A 57 7.04 2.77 -3.08
N VAL A 58 6.53 1.59 -3.42
CA VAL A 58 5.50 0.91 -2.62
C VAL A 58 6.07 0.40 -1.30
N VAL A 59 7.31 -0.13 -1.31
CA VAL A 59 8.00 -0.59 -0.10
C VAL A 59 8.15 0.57 0.88
N LEU A 60 8.67 1.71 0.42
CA LEU A 60 8.83 2.90 1.26
C LEU A 60 7.48 3.39 1.79
N ALA A 61 6.44 3.41 0.96
CA ALA A 61 5.11 3.84 1.39
C ALA A 61 4.53 2.93 2.51
N TYR A 62 4.74 1.62 2.41
CA TYR A 62 4.32 0.65 3.43
C TYR A 62 5.19 0.76 4.69
N ASP A 63 6.49 0.97 4.55
CA ASP A 63 7.40 1.18 5.69
C ASP A 63 7.04 2.46 6.45
N HIS A 64 6.67 3.53 5.75
CA HIS A 64 6.20 4.77 6.36
C HIS A 64 4.90 4.55 7.16
N LEU A 65 3.93 3.84 6.59
CA LEU A 65 2.70 3.47 7.28
C LEU A 65 2.93 2.56 8.49
N ARG A 66 3.91 1.65 8.41
CA ARG A 66 4.34 0.82 9.54
C ARG A 66 4.95 1.67 10.65
N ALA A 67 5.81 2.62 10.32
CA ALA A 67 6.40 3.53 11.29
C ALA A 67 5.34 4.40 11.99
N GLU A 68 4.27 4.79 11.28
CA GLU A 68 3.10 5.48 11.84
C GLU A 68 2.16 4.55 12.64
N GLY A 69 2.35 3.23 12.60
CA GLY A 69 1.52 2.26 13.31
C GLY A 69 0.21 1.87 12.59
N PHE A 70 0.08 2.21 11.31
CA PHE A 70 -1.09 1.84 10.50
C PHE A 70 -1.01 0.40 9.96
N LEU A 71 0.19 -0.14 9.77
CA LEU A 71 0.40 -1.47 9.21
C LEU A 71 1.29 -2.34 10.07
N ASP A 72 0.89 -3.60 10.21
CA ASP A 72 1.74 -4.66 10.73
C ASP A 72 2.42 -5.44 9.61
N THR A 73 3.57 -6.02 9.94
CA THR A 73 4.22 -7.00 9.07
C THR A 73 3.56 -8.34 9.34
N ALA A 74 2.80 -8.84 8.37
CA ALA A 74 2.58 -10.27 8.34
C ALA A 74 3.95 -10.95 8.14
N PRO A 75 4.38 -11.88 9.00
CA PRO A 75 5.55 -12.69 8.71
C PRO A 75 5.33 -13.31 7.33
N GLY A 76 6.24 -13.02 6.39
CA GLY A 76 6.23 -13.70 5.11
C GLY A 76 6.28 -15.19 5.41
N ALA A 77 5.33 -15.96 4.87
CA ALA A 77 5.38 -17.42 4.97
C ALA A 77 6.78 -17.84 4.50
N PRO A 78 7.58 -18.52 5.35
CA PRO A 78 8.83 -19.07 4.89
C PRO A 78 8.51 -20.05 3.76
N THR A 79 9.28 -19.94 2.68
CA THR A 79 9.26 -20.88 1.55
C THR A 79 9.66 -22.27 2.01
#